data_AF-A0A9D5ILD9-F1
#
_entry.id   AF-A0A9D5ILD9-F1
#
_cell.length_a   1.000
_cell.length_b   1.000
_cell.length_c   1.000
_cell.angle_alpha   90.00
_cell.angle_beta   90.00
_cell.angle_gamma   90.00
#
_symmetry.space_group_name_H-M   'P 1'
#
loop_
_entity.id
_entity.type
_entity.pdbx_description
1 polymer ?
#
loop_
_entity_poly.entity_id
_entity_poly.type
_entity_poly.pdbx_seq_one_letter_code
_entity_poly.pdbx_strand_id
1 'polypeptide(L)'
;MNEKTTPTSNLPESAATPAAGLNRRRLVRAGLTAAPVMAALHSNTVLAGGGDHSCIRPSSFSSLKLAQMKVSRGREIRDDYECKSHGYWKNNNGNLATDYKKTKFLSSDTGFTANPGNAFRGKSLQEVLQMTGNANNTALARHVVAAFLSAKSARNDPDRVLLSVAQCQAIWNGQGNWSPFAGANWTLADTMNYFDKVFGSAFL
;
A
#
# COMPACT_ATOMS: atom_id res chain seq x y z
N MET A 1 13.27 29.26 -68.24
CA MET A 1 12.94 29.70 -66.86
C MET A 1 13.12 28.50 -65.94
N ASN A 2 13.57 28.79 -64.72
CA ASN A 2 14.31 27.91 -63.82
C ASN A 2 13.48 26.82 -63.13
N GLU A 3 14.22 25.97 -62.42
CA GLU A 3 13.89 24.76 -61.68
C GLU A 3 12.71 24.82 -60.69
N LYS A 4 12.20 23.61 -60.38
CA LYS A 4 12.16 22.97 -59.04
C LYS A 4 10.79 22.68 -58.42
N THR A 5 10.71 21.42 -57.97
CA THR A 5 10.06 20.86 -56.76
C THR A 5 8.70 20.16 -56.88
N THR A 6 8.72 18.96 -56.28
CA THR A 6 7.78 17.85 -56.10
C THR A 6 6.38 18.21 -55.56
N PRO A 7 5.43 17.26 -55.62
CA PRO A 7 4.55 17.04 -54.47
C PRO A 7 4.25 15.56 -54.14
N THR A 8 3.61 15.40 -52.98
CA THR A 8 3.53 14.22 -52.09
C THR A 8 2.16 13.53 -52.14
N SER A 9 2.15 12.21 -51.93
CA SER A 9 1.21 11.36 -51.15
C SER A 9 -0.33 11.49 -51.30
N ASN A 10 -1.01 10.35 -51.49
CA ASN A 10 -2.17 9.92 -50.69
C ASN A 10 -2.52 8.42 -50.92
N LEU A 11 -2.83 7.71 -49.83
CA LEU A 11 -3.30 6.30 -49.75
C LEU A 11 -4.78 6.16 -50.20
N PRO A 12 -5.26 4.93 -50.50
CA PRO A 12 -6.12 4.27 -49.50
C PRO A 12 -5.94 2.75 -49.36
N GLU A 13 -6.73 2.22 -48.43
CA GLU A 13 -6.71 0.95 -47.69
C GLU A 13 -7.33 -0.27 -48.42
N SER A 14 -6.70 -1.44 -48.18
CA SER A 14 -7.22 -2.84 -48.11
C SER A 14 -7.82 -3.57 -49.32
N ALA A 15 -7.19 -4.70 -49.72
CA ALA A 15 -7.81 -6.03 -49.77
C ALA A 15 -6.81 -7.19 -50.05
N ALA A 16 -7.03 -8.31 -49.34
CA ALA A 16 -6.78 -9.72 -49.69
C ALA A 16 -5.37 -10.37 -49.59
N THR A 17 -5.28 -11.28 -48.61
CA THR A 17 -4.54 -12.56 -48.43
C THR A 17 -3.44 -12.99 -49.42
N PRO A 18 -2.33 -13.55 -48.90
CA PRO A 18 -1.98 -14.91 -49.34
C PRO A 18 -1.54 -15.84 -48.19
N ALA A 19 -2.04 -17.08 -48.25
CA ALA A 19 -1.49 -18.23 -47.54
C ALA A 19 -0.45 -18.95 -48.41
N ALA A 20 0.42 -19.70 -47.73
CA ALA A 20 1.40 -20.67 -48.22
C ALA A 20 2.79 -20.14 -48.63
N GLY A 21 3.72 -20.25 -47.68
CA GLY A 21 5.17 -20.18 -47.90
C GLY A 21 5.91 -20.98 -46.83
N LEU A 22 6.14 -22.28 -47.09
CA LEU A 22 6.92 -23.19 -46.27
C LEU A 22 8.37 -22.71 -46.12
N ASN A 23 8.68 -22.11 -44.97
CA ASN A 23 10.05 -21.76 -44.63
C ASN A 23 10.75 -22.99 -44.03
N ARG A 24 11.56 -23.71 -44.84
CA ARG A 24 12.33 -24.90 -44.44
C ARG A 24 13.42 -24.51 -43.43
N ARG A 25 13.06 -24.44 -42.15
CA ARG A 25 14.01 -24.37 -41.04
C ARG A 25 14.71 -25.72 -40.91
N ARG A 26 15.94 -25.80 -41.43
CA ARG A 26 16.91 -26.86 -41.14
C ARG A 26 17.18 -26.86 -39.63
N LEU A 27 16.49 -27.73 -38.90
CA LEU A 27 16.88 -28.12 -37.55
C LEU A 27 18.09 -29.03 -37.66
N VAL A 28 19.28 -28.47 -37.44
CA VAL A 28 20.50 -29.25 -37.23
C VAL A 28 20.39 -29.92 -35.86
N ARG A 29 20.39 -31.25 -35.90
CA ARG A 29 20.39 -32.16 -34.76
C ARG A 29 21.84 -32.44 -34.37
N ALA A 30 22.30 -31.89 -33.25
CA ALA A 30 23.56 -32.21 -32.56
C ALA A 30 23.46 -31.60 -31.15
N GLY A 31 23.87 -32.20 -30.04
CA GLY A 31 24.41 -33.50 -29.69
C GLY A 31 24.25 -33.61 -28.16
N LEU A 32 24.28 -34.83 -27.63
CA LEU A 32 24.08 -35.16 -26.22
C LEU A 32 25.04 -34.40 -25.29
N THR A 33 24.51 -33.60 -24.37
CA THR A 33 25.13 -33.32 -23.07
C THR A 33 24.06 -33.41 -21.99
N ALA A 34 24.37 -34.13 -20.92
CA ALA A 34 23.46 -34.42 -19.82
C ALA A 34 22.87 -33.12 -19.25
N ALA A 35 21.54 -33.01 -19.26
CA ALA A 35 20.85 -31.92 -18.59
C ALA A 35 20.96 -32.14 -17.08
N PRO A 36 21.62 -31.26 -16.31
CA PRO A 36 21.33 -31.22 -14.89
C PRO A 36 19.86 -30.78 -14.79
N VAL A 37 19.01 -31.65 -14.25
CA VAL A 37 17.73 -31.21 -13.72
C VAL A 37 18.08 -30.24 -12.60
N MET A 38 18.13 -28.95 -12.94
CA MET A 38 18.16 -27.89 -11.95
C MET A 38 16.83 -27.99 -11.22
N ALA A 39 16.83 -28.70 -10.09
CA ALA A 39 15.78 -28.57 -9.10
C ALA A 39 15.80 -27.10 -8.66
N ALA A 40 14.91 -26.29 -9.24
CA ALA A 40 14.64 -24.96 -8.73
C ALA A 40 13.99 -25.15 -7.36
N LEU A 41 14.81 -25.19 -6.31
CA LEU A 41 14.35 -25.12 -4.94
C LEU A 41 13.70 -23.74 -4.80
N HIS A 42 12.38 -23.69 -5.02
CA HIS A 42 11.56 -22.50 -4.87
C HIS A 42 11.39 -22.19 -3.39
N SER A 43 12.49 -21.77 -2.77
CA SER A 43 12.51 -21.33 -1.38
C SER A 43 11.88 -19.94 -1.32
N ASN A 44 10.58 -19.91 -1.08
CA ASN A 44 9.87 -18.73 -0.67
C ASN A 44 10.34 -18.36 0.75
N THR A 45 11.04 -17.24 0.90
CA THR A 45 11.32 -16.70 2.22
C THR A 45 10.05 -16.01 2.71
N VAL A 46 9.48 -16.50 3.81
CA VAL A 46 8.52 -15.70 4.60
C VAL A 46 9.30 -14.48 5.08
N LEU A 47 8.69 -13.29 5.04
CA LEU A 47 9.29 -12.07 5.59
C LEU A 47 9.76 -12.33 7.02
N ALA A 48 11.06 -12.60 7.17
CA ALA A 48 11.78 -12.59 8.43
C ALA A 48 12.12 -11.13 8.74
N GLY A 49 11.10 -10.29 8.87
CA GLY A 49 11.23 -9.00 9.53
C GLY A 49 11.27 -9.28 11.02
N GLY A 50 12.47 -9.41 11.57
CA GLY A 50 12.69 -9.57 13.01
C GLY A 50 12.28 -8.30 13.74
N GLY A 51 11.17 -8.39 14.47
CA GLY A 51 10.52 -7.30 15.20
C GLY A 51 9.04 -7.34 14.89
N ASP A 52 8.20 -7.40 15.92
CA ASP A 52 6.77 -7.77 15.87
C ASP A 52 5.86 -6.93 14.92
N HIS A 53 6.41 -5.93 14.21
CA HIS A 53 5.72 -5.05 13.26
C HIS A 53 6.59 -4.77 12.02
N SER A 54 6.10 -5.13 10.83
CA SER A 54 6.75 -4.80 9.56
C SER A 54 6.02 -3.62 8.91
N CYS A 55 6.70 -2.48 8.78
CA CYS A 55 6.14 -1.27 8.18
C CYS A 55 6.04 -1.43 6.65
N ILE A 56 5.00 -2.06 6.13
CA ILE A 56 4.83 -2.32 4.68
C ILE A 56 3.79 -1.39 4.07
N ARG A 57 4.07 -0.83 2.88
CA ARG A 57 3.10 -0.02 2.12
C ARG A 57 1.83 -0.81 1.72
N PRO A 58 0.67 -0.17 1.56
CA PRO A 58 -0.59 -0.85 1.17
C PRO A 58 -0.52 -1.64 -0.14
N SER A 59 0.21 -1.15 -1.14
CA SER A 59 0.44 -1.85 -2.41
C SER A 59 1.29 -3.10 -2.23
N SER A 60 2.34 -3.01 -1.42
CA SER A 60 3.17 -4.16 -1.03
C SER A 60 2.35 -5.18 -0.25
N PHE A 61 1.52 -4.73 0.70
CA PHE A 61 0.63 -5.63 1.44
C PHE A 61 -0.35 -6.38 0.54
N SER A 62 -0.99 -5.71 -0.43
CA SER A 62 -1.89 -6.39 -1.38
C SER A 62 -1.16 -7.46 -2.20
N SER A 63 0.05 -7.14 -2.66
CA SER A 63 0.89 -8.09 -3.42
C SER A 63 1.32 -9.28 -2.56
N LEU A 64 1.70 -9.01 -1.31
CA LEU A 64 2.10 -10.04 -0.35
C LEU A 64 0.94 -10.91 0.09
N LYS A 65 -0.24 -10.34 0.30
CA LYS A 65 -1.45 -11.07 0.66
C LYS A 65 -1.77 -12.15 -0.38
N LEU A 66 -1.68 -11.80 -1.67
CA LEU A 66 -1.84 -12.75 -2.78
C LEU A 66 -0.74 -13.83 -2.79
N ALA A 67 0.48 -13.46 -2.40
CA ALA A 67 1.61 -14.38 -2.28
C ALA A 67 1.66 -15.12 -0.92
N GLN A 68 0.60 -15.11 -0.10
CA GLN A 68 0.59 -15.70 1.24
C GLN A 68 1.71 -15.17 2.17
N MET A 69 2.00 -13.87 2.07
CA MET A 69 3.09 -13.17 2.78
C MET A 69 4.48 -13.72 2.49
N LYS A 70 4.65 -14.42 1.37
CA LYS A 70 5.94 -14.92 0.89
C LYS A 70 6.57 -13.91 -0.03
N VAL A 71 7.88 -13.76 0.10
CA VAL A 71 8.70 -12.94 -0.77
C VAL A 71 9.60 -13.85 -1.58
N SER A 72 9.70 -13.59 -2.87
CA SER A 72 10.64 -14.27 -3.75
C SER A 72 12.07 -13.96 -3.28
N ARG A 73 12.94 -14.97 -3.26
CA ARG A 73 14.36 -14.80 -2.94
C ARG A 73 14.97 -13.64 -3.73
N GLY A 74 15.62 -12.70 -3.04
CA GLY A 74 16.33 -11.57 -3.64
C GLY A 74 15.51 -10.28 -3.79
N ARG A 75 14.22 -10.26 -3.42
CA ARG A 75 13.44 -9.01 -3.33
C ARG A 75 13.52 -8.45 -1.92
N GLU A 76 14.16 -7.31 -1.77
CA GLU A 76 14.12 -6.52 -0.54
C GLU A 76 12.81 -5.71 -0.51
N ILE A 77 12.07 -5.84 0.58
CA ILE A 77 10.88 -5.03 0.82
C ILE A 77 11.29 -3.92 1.76
N ARG A 78 11.13 -2.70 1.27
CA ARG A 78 11.37 -1.50 2.05
C ARG A 78 10.43 -1.49 3.27
N ASP A 79 11.01 -1.53 4.47
CA ASP A 79 10.33 -1.56 5.76
C ASP A 79 10.81 -0.45 6.72
N ASP A 80 11.66 0.46 6.25
CA ASP A 80 12.20 1.63 6.95
C ASP A 80 11.19 2.80 7.07
N TYR A 81 9.91 2.53 6.78
CA TYR A 81 8.87 3.55 6.88
C TYR A 81 8.55 3.90 8.34
N GLU A 82 8.15 5.15 8.57
CA GLU A 82 7.69 5.60 9.88
C GLU A 82 6.33 4.96 10.19
N CYS A 83 6.36 3.85 10.92
CA CYS A 83 5.17 3.23 11.49
C CYS A 83 5.34 3.07 13.00
N LYS A 84 4.50 3.80 13.75
CA LYS A 84 4.47 3.74 15.20
C LYS A 84 3.06 3.38 15.64
N SER A 85 2.94 2.42 16.55
CA SER A 85 1.65 1.92 17.03
C SER A 85 0.89 2.99 17.84
N HIS A 86 -0.41 2.79 18.03
CA HIS A 86 -1.20 3.66 18.91
C HIS A 86 -0.66 3.65 20.35
N GLY A 87 -0.11 2.53 20.83
CA GLY A 87 0.51 2.42 22.15
C GLY A 87 1.75 3.30 22.30
N TYR A 88 2.56 3.41 21.23
CA TYR A 88 3.68 4.35 21.21
C TYR A 88 3.19 5.79 21.34
N TRP A 89 2.25 6.23 20.50
CA TRP A 89 1.72 7.61 20.50
C TRP A 89 0.91 7.98 21.75
N LYS A 90 0.34 6.99 22.44
CA LYS A 90 -0.31 7.19 23.74
C LYS A 90 0.69 7.67 24.80
N ASN A 91 1.91 7.13 24.77
CA ASN A 91 2.92 7.36 25.80
C ASN A 91 4.06 8.28 25.35
N ASN A 92 4.22 8.51 24.04
CA ASN A 92 5.32 9.27 23.45
C ASN A 92 4.80 10.34 22.49
N ASN A 93 5.55 11.43 22.36
CA ASN A 93 5.21 12.53 21.45
C ASN A 93 5.96 12.49 20.11
N GLY A 94 6.89 11.55 19.94
CA GLY A 94 7.81 11.55 18.79
C GLY A 94 8.46 12.92 18.60
N ASN A 95 8.53 13.37 17.35
CA ASN A 95 9.01 14.71 16.96
C ASN A 95 7.88 15.76 16.87
N LEU A 96 6.71 15.50 17.45
CA LEU A 96 5.56 16.40 17.41
C LEU A 96 5.45 17.21 18.70
N ALA A 97 5.02 18.47 18.58
CA ALA A 97 4.65 19.30 19.71
C ALA A 97 3.45 18.67 20.45
N THR A 98 3.43 18.73 21.78
CA THR A 98 2.39 18.10 22.63
C THR A 98 0.96 18.59 22.37
N ASP A 99 0.79 19.67 21.62
CA ASP A 99 -0.52 20.24 21.32
C ASP A 99 -1.44 19.29 20.53
N TYR A 100 -0.89 18.32 19.79
CA TYR A 100 -1.70 17.30 19.11
C TYR A 100 -2.60 16.53 20.10
N LYS A 101 -2.19 16.42 21.37
CA LYS A 101 -2.96 15.77 22.42
C LYS A 101 -4.26 16.49 22.75
N LYS A 102 -4.30 17.81 22.52
CA LYS A 102 -5.48 18.67 22.73
C LYS A 102 -6.29 18.84 21.45
N THR A 103 -5.69 18.57 20.28
CA THR A 103 -6.40 18.64 19.00
C THR A 103 -7.58 17.68 19.02
N LYS A 104 -8.76 18.20 18.67
CA LYS A 104 -9.98 17.40 18.55
C LYS A 104 -9.81 16.41 17.40
N PHE A 105 -10.22 15.16 17.63
CA PHE A 105 -10.21 14.14 16.60
C PHE A 105 -11.14 14.53 15.45
N LEU A 106 -12.37 14.94 15.75
CA LEU A 106 -13.27 15.52 14.76
C LEU A 106 -13.06 17.03 14.68
N SER A 107 -12.25 17.48 13.71
CA SER A 107 -11.97 18.89 13.48
C SER A 107 -11.58 19.17 12.02
N SER A 108 -11.59 20.44 11.64
CA SER A 108 -11.04 20.90 10.37
C SER A 108 -9.53 20.66 10.27
N ASP A 109 -8.81 20.65 11.39
CA ASP A 109 -7.35 20.49 11.42
C ASP A 109 -6.91 19.06 11.11
N THR A 110 -7.71 18.08 11.55
CA THR A 110 -7.48 16.65 11.30
C THR A 110 -8.13 16.19 10.00
N GLY A 111 -9.24 16.81 9.59
CA GLY A 111 -10.04 16.43 8.41
C GLY A 111 -10.89 15.17 8.63
N PHE A 112 -10.99 14.68 9.86
CA PHE A 112 -11.88 13.57 10.23
C PHE A 112 -13.27 14.11 10.52
N THR A 113 -14.27 13.64 9.77
CA THR A 113 -15.65 14.13 9.85
C THR A 113 -16.66 13.05 10.24
N ALA A 114 -16.38 11.79 9.96
CA ALA A 114 -17.27 10.68 10.33
C ALA A 114 -17.35 10.49 11.85
N ASN A 115 -18.57 10.33 12.38
CA ASN A 115 -18.82 10.13 13.81
C ASN A 115 -19.79 8.95 14.07
N PRO A 116 -19.34 7.70 13.86
CA PRO A 116 -20.20 6.53 14.05
C PRO A 116 -20.69 6.45 15.51
N GLY A 117 -22.01 6.27 15.68
CA GLY A 117 -22.64 6.15 16.99
C GLY A 117 -22.50 7.39 17.89
N ASN A 118 -22.14 8.55 17.34
CA ASN A 118 -21.81 9.78 18.07
C ASN A 118 -20.66 9.65 19.08
N ALA A 119 -19.88 8.56 19.03
CA ALA A 119 -18.93 8.19 20.07
C ALA A 119 -17.68 9.08 20.12
N PHE A 120 -17.37 9.84 19.06
CA PHE A 120 -16.13 10.61 18.94
C PHE A 120 -16.31 12.12 19.11
N ARG A 121 -17.54 12.57 19.38
CA ARG A 121 -17.85 13.99 19.52
C ARG A 121 -17.09 14.59 20.71
N GLY A 122 -16.33 15.65 20.44
CA GLY A 122 -15.58 16.38 21.47
C GLY A 122 -14.32 15.69 21.96
N LYS A 123 -14.02 14.46 21.49
CA LYS A 123 -12.81 13.74 21.88
C LYS A 123 -11.58 14.31 21.20
N SER A 124 -10.51 14.41 21.96
CA SER A 124 -9.16 14.71 21.49
C SER A 124 -8.48 13.49 20.87
N LEU A 125 -7.41 13.70 20.09
CA LEU A 125 -6.58 12.62 19.57
C LEU A 125 -6.02 11.73 20.69
N GLN A 126 -5.65 12.33 21.84
CA GLN A 126 -5.18 11.57 22.99
C GLN A 126 -6.29 10.68 23.57
N GLU A 127 -7.49 11.21 23.75
CA GLU A 127 -8.62 10.42 24.26
C GLU A 127 -8.93 9.25 23.33
N VAL A 128 -8.91 9.46 22.01
CA VAL A 128 -9.13 8.38 21.02
C VAL A 128 -8.06 7.29 21.14
N LEU A 129 -6.78 7.66 21.29
CA LEU A 129 -5.68 6.70 21.51
C LEU A 129 -5.83 5.92 22.82
N GLN A 130 -6.52 6.48 23.82
CA GLN A 130 -6.76 5.84 25.12
C GLN A 130 -8.02 4.97 25.15
N MET A 131 -8.91 5.11 24.16
CA MET A 131 -10.12 4.28 24.09
C MET A 131 -9.75 2.79 23.97
N THR A 132 -10.60 1.93 24.49
CA THR A 132 -10.37 0.48 24.48
C THR A 132 -11.57 -0.23 23.87
N GLY A 133 -11.32 -1.40 23.27
CA GLY A 133 -12.34 -2.25 22.66
C GLY A 133 -12.57 -1.97 21.18
N ASN A 134 -13.60 -2.64 20.64
CA ASN A 134 -13.93 -2.64 19.21
C ASN A 134 -15.29 -2.00 18.89
N ALA A 135 -16.02 -1.52 19.91
CA ALA A 135 -17.31 -0.86 19.70
C ALA A 135 -17.14 0.46 18.92
N ASN A 136 -18.15 0.84 18.13
CA ASN A 136 -18.19 2.12 17.41
C ASN A 136 -16.92 2.43 16.58
N ASN A 137 -16.26 1.44 15.98
CA ASN A 137 -15.02 1.62 15.21
C ASN A 137 -13.84 2.19 16.03
N THR A 138 -13.83 1.97 17.35
CA THR A 138 -12.76 2.43 18.24
C THR A 138 -11.38 1.89 17.86
N ALA A 139 -11.29 0.62 17.46
CA ALA A 139 -10.04 0.02 17.00
C ALA A 139 -9.51 0.73 15.74
N LEU A 140 -10.39 0.93 14.74
CA LEU A 140 -10.06 1.68 13.53
C LEU A 140 -9.58 3.10 13.85
N ALA A 141 -10.31 3.82 14.72
CA ALA A 141 -9.96 5.18 15.11
C ALA A 141 -8.53 5.26 15.68
N ARG A 142 -8.16 4.31 16.55
CA ARG A 142 -6.81 4.24 17.14
C ARG A 142 -5.72 4.03 16.09
N HIS A 143 -5.90 3.09 15.16
CA HIS A 143 -4.93 2.87 14.09
C HIS A 143 -4.82 4.06 13.15
N VAL A 144 -5.95 4.68 12.78
CA VAL A 144 -5.94 5.84 11.88
C VAL A 144 -5.28 7.05 12.55
N VAL A 145 -5.54 7.30 13.84
CA VAL A 145 -4.84 8.36 14.59
C VAL A 145 -3.34 8.07 14.67
N ALA A 146 -2.94 6.83 14.95
CA ALA A 146 -1.54 6.45 14.99
C ALA A 146 -0.85 6.68 13.62
N ALA A 147 -1.49 6.25 12.53
CA ALA A 147 -1.00 6.47 11.17
C ALA A 147 -0.92 7.97 10.81
N PHE A 148 -1.93 8.76 11.19
CA PHE A 148 -1.96 10.20 10.97
C PHE A 148 -0.85 10.92 11.73
N LEU A 149 -0.58 10.53 12.98
CA LEU A 149 0.50 11.11 13.78
C LEU A 149 1.88 10.72 13.22
N SER A 150 2.06 9.47 12.80
CA SER A 150 3.27 9.04 12.08
C SER A 150 3.46 9.81 10.77
N ALA A 151 2.39 10.08 10.03
CA ALA A 151 2.45 10.92 8.84
C ALA A 151 2.88 12.35 9.17
N LYS A 152 2.29 12.95 10.21
CA LYS A 152 2.63 14.31 10.67
C LYS A 152 4.08 14.40 11.18
N SER A 153 4.57 13.41 11.94
CA SER A 153 5.93 13.42 12.48
C SER A 153 6.99 13.32 11.38
N ALA A 154 6.66 12.65 10.27
CA ALA A 154 7.48 12.58 9.06
C ALA A 154 7.16 13.70 8.05
N ARG A 155 6.42 14.75 8.45
CA ARG A 155 6.03 15.90 7.59
C ARG A 155 5.25 15.50 6.33
N ASN A 156 4.56 14.37 6.37
CA ASN A 156 3.80 13.80 5.26
C ASN A 156 4.68 13.51 4.02
N ASP A 157 5.96 13.24 4.23
CA ASP A 157 6.92 12.89 3.19
C ASP A 157 6.56 11.51 2.59
N PRO A 158 6.20 11.43 1.29
CA PRO A 158 5.77 10.20 0.66
C PRO A 158 6.80 9.08 0.78
N ASP A 159 8.09 9.41 0.85
CA ASP A 159 9.15 8.40 0.94
C ASP A 159 9.36 7.87 2.34
N ARG A 160 8.78 8.50 3.37
CA ARG A 160 8.96 8.10 4.77
C ARG A 160 7.67 7.61 5.42
N VAL A 161 6.51 7.98 4.88
CA VAL A 161 5.21 7.59 5.46
C VAL A 161 4.64 6.35 4.77
N LEU A 162 3.99 5.50 5.57
CA LEU A 162 3.18 4.40 5.04
C LEU A 162 1.86 4.87 4.44
N LEU A 163 1.23 5.81 5.13
CA LEU A 163 -0.03 6.42 4.75
C LEU A 163 0.13 7.93 4.86
N SER A 164 -0.30 8.64 3.83
CA SER A 164 -0.39 10.09 3.89
C SER A 164 -1.55 10.54 4.78
N VAL A 165 -1.52 11.80 5.18
CA VAL A 165 -2.63 12.44 5.92
C VAL A 165 -3.95 12.31 5.16
N ALA A 166 -3.93 12.53 3.84
CA ALA A 166 -5.13 12.42 3.00
C ALA A 166 -5.67 10.98 2.96
N GLN A 167 -4.78 9.98 2.91
CA GLN A 167 -5.19 8.58 2.98
C GLN A 167 -5.82 8.24 4.34
N CYS A 168 -5.23 8.74 5.44
CA CYS A 168 -5.81 8.55 6.78
C CYS A 168 -7.23 9.14 6.87
N GLN A 169 -7.43 10.34 6.33
CA GLN A 169 -8.75 11.00 6.27
C GLN A 169 -9.74 10.18 5.45
N ALA A 170 -9.33 9.71 4.27
CA ALA A 170 -10.17 8.86 3.42
C ALA A 170 -10.57 7.56 4.12
N ILE A 171 -9.63 6.89 4.80
CA ILE A 171 -9.89 5.66 5.55
C ILE A 171 -10.91 5.90 6.65
N TRP A 172 -10.74 6.96 7.46
CA TRP A 172 -11.68 7.23 8.55
C TRP A 172 -13.06 7.64 8.03
N ASN A 173 -13.11 8.57 7.08
CA ASN A 173 -14.36 9.10 6.55
C ASN A 173 -15.13 8.03 5.76
N GLY A 174 -14.43 7.10 5.12
CA GLY A 174 -14.98 5.88 4.53
C GLY A 174 -15.24 4.74 5.52
N GLN A 175 -15.07 4.96 6.83
CA GLN A 175 -15.28 3.98 7.89
C GLN A 175 -14.51 2.67 7.68
N GLY A 176 -13.28 2.77 7.16
CA GLY A 176 -12.40 1.64 6.85
C GLY A 176 -12.49 1.17 5.40
N ASN A 177 -13.45 1.67 4.61
CA ASN A 177 -13.56 1.36 3.19
C ASN A 177 -12.80 2.41 2.36
N TRP A 178 -11.80 1.98 1.60
CA TRP A 178 -10.98 2.88 0.79
C TRP A 178 -10.23 2.15 -0.33
N SER A 179 -9.68 2.93 -1.26
CA SER A 179 -8.87 2.43 -2.37
C SER A 179 -7.40 2.81 -2.17
N PRO A 180 -6.51 1.88 -1.81
CA PRO A 180 -5.09 2.17 -1.60
C PRO A 180 -4.33 2.49 -2.89
N PHE A 181 -4.79 1.95 -4.01
CA PHE A 181 -4.28 2.18 -5.35
C PHE A 181 -5.39 1.88 -6.36
N ALA A 182 -5.26 2.42 -7.57
CA ALA A 182 -6.26 2.26 -8.62
C ALA A 182 -6.60 0.78 -8.87
N GLY A 183 -7.90 0.47 -8.87
CA GLY A 183 -8.40 -0.90 -9.08
C GLY A 183 -8.48 -1.77 -7.83
N ALA A 184 -7.95 -1.35 -6.68
CA ALA A 184 -8.18 -2.03 -5.40
C ALA A 184 -9.29 -1.34 -4.61
N ASN A 185 -10.18 -2.13 -4.02
CA ASN A 185 -11.16 -1.65 -3.04
C ASN A 185 -11.02 -2.49 -1.78
N TRP A 186 -10.59 -1.87 -0.69
CA TRP A 186 -10.45 -2.52 0.60
C TRP A 186 -11.70 -2.29 1.43
N THR A 187 -12.19 -3.38 2.01
CA THR A 187 -13.25 -3.32 3.02
C THR A 187 -12.66 -2.97 4.39
N LEU A 188 -13.52 -2.61 5.36
CA LEU A 188 -13.11 -2.47 6.75
C LEU A 188 -12.27 -3.65 7.25
N ALA A 189 -12.65 -4.88 6.90
CA ALA A 189 -11.91 -6.08 7.32
C ALA A 189 -10.49 -6.14 6.72
N ASP A 190 -10.33 -5.78 5.45
CA ASP A 190 -9.01 -5.72 4.80
C ASP A 190 -8.13 -4.63 5.42
N THR A 191 -8.72 -3.46 5.69
CA THR A 191 -8.04 -2.32 6.31
C THR A 191 -7.59 -2.65 7.73
N MET A 192 -8.43 -3.31 8.53
CA MET A 192 -8.05 -3.76 9.87
C MET A 192 -6.95 -4.82 9.81
N ASN A 193 -7.04 -5.81 8.92
CA ASN A 193 -5.98 -6.81 8.73
C ASN A 193 -4.63 -6.16 8.34
N TYR A 194 -4.66 -5.13 7.50
CA TYR A 194 -3.48 -4.35 7.17
C TYR A 194 -2.92 -3.61 8.39
N PHE A 195 -3.79 -2.93 9.15
CA PHE A 195 -3.37 -2.21 10.35
C PHE A 195 -2.82 -3.12 11.44
N ASP A 196 -3.42 -4.28 11.66
CA ASP A 196 -2.91 -5.28 12.61
C ASP A 196 -1.51 -5.78 12.20
N LYS A 197 -1.25 -5.90 10.89
CA LYS A 197 0.07 -6.31 10.39
C LYS A 197 1.14 -5.23 10.55
N VAL A 198 0.76 -3.97 10.39
CA VAL A 198 1.68 -2.82 10.37
C VAL A 198 1.92 -2.23 11.75
N PHE A 199 0.85 -2.06 12.54
CA PHE A 199 0.88 -1.38 13.84
C PHE A 199 0.75 -2.34 15.03
N GLY A 200 0.53 -3.62 14.76
CA GLY A 200 0.18 -4.61 15.78
C GLY A 200 -1.32 -4.65 16.06
N SER A 201 -1.74 -5.70 16.77
CA SER A 201 -3.13 -5.91 17.17
C SER A 201 -3.69 -4.71 17.93
N ALA A 202 -4.88 -4.24 17.52
CA ALA A 202 -5.64 -3.20 18.21
C ALA A 202 -5.99 -3.51 19.68
N PHE A 203 -5.83 -4.76 20.11
CA PHE A 203 -6.30 -5.26 21.41
C PHE A 203 -5.24 -5.23 22.52
N LEU A 204 -4.01 -4.83 22.21
CA LEU A 204 -2.92 -4.62 23.18
C LEU A 204 -2.76 -3.13 23.53
#